data_AF-A0A9D8GKI0-F1
#
_entry.id   AF-A0A9D8GKI0-F1
#
_cell.length_a   1.000
_cell.length_b   1.000
_cell.length_c   1.000
_cell.angle_alpha   90.00
_cell.angle_beta   90.00
_cell.angle_gamma   90.00
#
_symmetry.space_group_name_H-M   'P 1'
#
loop_
_entity.id
_entity.type
_entity.pdbx_description
1 polymer ?
#
loop_
_entity_poly.entity_id
_entity_poly.type
_entity_poly.pdbx_seq_one_letter_code
_entity_poly.pdbx_strand_id
1 'polypeptide(L)' 'MSRPPPSRSFQDLILTLQAYWARQGCVILQPYDVEMGAGTFHTATTLRALGPK' A
#
# COMPACT_ATOMS: atom_id res chain seq x y z
N MET A 1 -6.22 19.79 16.41
CA MET A 1 -5.29 18.77 16.95
C MET A 1 -4.10 18.69 16.01
N SER A 2 -2.92 19.13 16.44
CA SER A 2 -1.68 19.02 15.67
C SER A 2 -1.18 17.57 15.69
N ARG A 3 -0.88 17.01 14.51
CA ARG A 3 -0.27 15.68 14.42
C ARG A 3 1.12 15.74 15.08
N PRO A 4 1.47 14.82 16.00
CA PRO A 4 2.83 14.76 16.51
C PRO A 4 3.84 14.57 15.37
N PRO A 5 5.09 15.04 15.52
CA PRO A 5 6.12 14.80 14.51
C PRO A 5 6.28 13.30 14.27
N PRO A 6 6.48 12.86 13.01
CA PRO A 6 6.59 11.44 12.69
C PRO A 6 7.74 10.83 13.49
N SER A 7 7.46 9.76 14.23
CA SER A 7 8.50 8.95 14.83
C SER A 7 9.26 8.26 13.69
N ARG A 8 10.56 8.02 13.85
CA ARG A 8 11.36 7.26 12.87
C ARG A 8 11.11 5.75 12.99
N SER A 9 9.88 5.35 13.31
CA SER A 9 9.50 3.94 13.45
C SER A 9 9.15 3.34 12.10
N PHE A 10 9.23 2.01 12.01
CA PHE A 10 8.85 1.29 10.80
C PHE A 10 7.35 1.41 10.48
N GLN A 11 6.50 1.46 11.50
CA GLN A 11 5.07 1.70 11.33
C GLN A 11 4.79 3.07 10.71
N ASP A 12 5.50 4.12 11.16
CA ASP A 12 5.35 5.45 10.59
C ASP A 12 5.87 5.54 9.16
N LEU A 13 6.90 4.77 8.80
CA LEU A 13 7.33 4.62 7.40
C LEU A 13 6.20 4.04 6.53
N ILE A 14 5.55 2.96 6.99
CA ILE A 14 4.41 2.34 6.28
C ILE A 14 3.27 3.36 6.11
N LEU A 15 2.85 4.03 7.20
CA LEU A 15 1.78 5.02 7.17
C LEU A 15 2.12 6.23 6.28
N THR A 16 3.39 6.64 6.24
CA THR A 16 3.85 7.74 5.37
C THR A 16 3.72 7.37 3.89
N LEU A 17 4.11 6.15 3.52
CA LEU A 17 3.99 5.65 2.14
C LEU A 17 2.51 5.50 1.73
N GLN A 18 1.68 4.92 2.60
CA GLN A 18 0.23 4.80 2.37
C GLN A 18 -0.41 6.18 2.15
N ALA A 19 -0.11 7.15 3.01
CA ALA A 19 -0.64 8.51 2.88
C ALA A 19 -0.14 9.21 1.60
N TYR A 20 1.12 9.01 1.22
CA TYR A 20 1.67 9.55 -0.02
C TYR A 20 0.93 9.01 -1.25
N TRP A 21 0.81 7.69 -1.39
CA TRP A 21 0.19 7.05 -2.55
C TRP A 21 -1.33 7.30 -2.62
N ALA A 22 -2.01 7.39 -1.47
CA ALA A 22 -3.41 7.81 -1.43
C ALA A 22 -3.61 9.21 -2.04
N ARG A 23 -2.70 10.16 -1.78
CA ARG A 23 -2.75 11.49 -2.42
C ARG A 23 -2.44 11.46 -3.92
N GLN A 24 -1.73 10.44 -4.41
CA GLN A 24 -1.52 10.23 -5.85
C GLN A 24 -2.71 9.53 -6.54
N GLY A 25 -3.80 9.27 -5.81
CA GLY A 25 -4.99 8.60 -6.34
C GLY A 25 -4.90 7.06 -6.33
N CYS A 26 -3.90 6.47 -5.66
CA CYS A 26 -3.84 5.03 -5.50
C CYS A 26 -4.81 4.53 -4.44
N VAL A 27 -5.50 3.42 -4.73
CA VAL A 27 -6.27 2.67 -3.72
C VAL A 27 -5.30 1.94 -2.80
N ILE A 28 -5.44 2.14 -1.49
CA ILE A 28 -4.64 1.45 -0.48
C ILE A 28 -5.32 0.14 -0.10
N LEU A 29 -4.71 -0.98 -0.48
CA LEU A 29 -5.21 -2.33 -0.22
C LEU A 29 -4.51 -2.96 0.99
N GLN A 30 -5.19 -3.91 1.62
CA GLN A 30 -4.61 -4.71 2.69
C GLN A 30 -3.74 -5.85 2.13
N PRO A 31 -2.79 -6.38 2.92
CA PRO A 31 -2.08 -7.59 2.57
C PRO A 31 -3.04 -8.75 2.29
N TYR A 32 -2.66 -9.63 1.37
CA TYR A 32 -3.44 -10.82 1.10
C TYR A 32 -3.27 -11.84 2.24
N ASP A 33 -4.30 -12.63 2.51
CA ASP A 33 -4.41 -13.57 3.64
C ASP A 33 -3.78 -14.95 3.35
N VAL A 34 -3.02 -15.06 2.26
CA VAL A 34 -2.35 -16.28 1.81
C VAL A 34 -0.87 -16.01 1.55
N GLU A 35 -0.03 -17.04 1.70
CA GLU A 35 1.41 -16.93 1.52
C GLU A 35 1.77 -16.62 0.07
N MET A 36 2.60 -15.60 -0.13
CA MET A 36 3.07 -15.15 -1.43
C MET A 36 4.52 -14.68 -1.32
N GLY A 37 5.34 -14.94 -2.34
CA GLY A 37 6.76 -14.56 -2.32
C GLY A 37 7.03 -13.07 -2.59
N ALA A 38 6.07 -12.37 -3.20
CA ALA A 38 6.18 -10.96 -3.56
C ALA A 38 4.78 -10.35 -3.79
N GLY A 39 4.66 -9.03 -3.64
CA GLY A 39 3.40 -8.30 -3.88
C GLY A 39 2.88 -8.40 -5.32
N THR A 40 3.73 -8.72 -6.30
CA THR A 40 3.31 -8.95 -7.69
C THR A 40 2.31 -10.11 -7.81
N PHE A 41 2.42 -11.14 -6.98
CA PHE A 41 1.49 -12.27 -6.94
C PHE A 41 0.12 -11.91 -6.34
N HIS A 42 -0.04 -10.73 -5.73
CA HIS A 42 -1.34 -10.25 -5.30
C HIS A 42 -2.29 -10.13 -6.50
N THR A 43 -3.54 -10.58 -6.36
CA THR A 43 -4.55 -10.54 -7.44
C THR A 43 -4.80 -9.13 -7.96
N ALA A 44 -4.87 -8.14 -7.05
CA ALA A 44 -4.90 -6.71 -7.37
C ALA A 44 -3.67 -6.16 -8.13
N THR A 45 -2.61 -6.95 -8.33
CA THR A 45 -1.50 -6.63 -9.24
C THR A 45 -1.52 -7.52 -10.47
N THR A 46 -1.34 -8.86 -10.32
CA THR A 46 -1.25 -9.76 -11.48
C THR A 46 -2.50 -9.69 -12.36
N LEU A 47 -3.70 -9.82 -11.78
CA LEU A 47 -4.94 -9.83 -12.57
C LEU A 47 -5.35 -8.43 -13.00
N ARG A 48 -5.13 -7.42 -12.16
CA ARG A 48 -5.51 -6.03 -12.48
C ARG A 48 -4.66 -5.41 -13.59
N ALA A 49 -3.45 -5.93 -13.82
CA ALA A 49 -2.58 -5.48 -14.91
C ALA A 49 -3.02 -6.01 -16.29
N LEU A 50 -3.93 -6.99 -16.35
CA LEU A 50 -4.39 -7.62 -17.59
C LEU A 50 -5.64 -6.93 -18.15
N GLY A 51 -5.74 -6.86 -19.48
CA GLY A 51 -6.93 -6.40 -20.19
C GLY A 51 -7.14 -4.88 -20.22
N PRO A 52 -8.16 -4.40 -20.97
CA PRO A 52 -8.58 -3.01 -20.90
C PRO A 52 -9.12 -2.69 -19.49
N LYS A 53 -8.94 -1.44 -19.06
CA LYS A 53 -9.36 -0.94 -17.74
C LYS A 53 -10.86 -0.98 -17.52
#